data_AF-A0AA44Q5H7-F1
#
_entry.id   AF-A0AA44Q5H7-F1
#
_cell.length_a   1.000
_cell.length_b   1.000
_cell.length_c   1.000
_cell.angle_alpha   90.00
_cell.angle_beta   90.00
_cell.angle_gamma   90.00
#
_symmetry.space_group_name_H-M   'P 1'
#
loop_
_entity.id
_entity.type
_entity.pdbx_description
1 polymer ?
#
loop_
_entity_poly.entity_id
_entity_poly.type
_entity_poly.pdbx_seq_one_letter_code
_entity_poly.pdbx_strand_id
1 'polypeptide(L)'
;MKVPIHVIRTKCQNYMRHGKAVHRTERTHHSAFSTISQYQQEYKGIVEYYRLAYNLHRFNRLKWIMEQSLTKTLAHKFRITVSKVYDRFGVTVKTPDGSRKILMVEVYREKGRHPLVARWGGISLKRQRNITLNDQPTTVWNCRTELLECLLADTCELCGSQEKIEVHHIRHLKDLRKRGQTERPEWIKTMAARNRKTLIVCQKCHNDIHAGRIGQKPHSEI
;
A
#
# COMPACT_ATOMS: atom_id res chain seq x y z
N MET A 1 21.37 23.27 -13.26
CA MET A 1 19.92 23.11 -13.01
C MET A 1 19.59 23.31 -11.53
N LYS A 2 18.48 23.97 -11.20
CA LYS A 2 18.00 24.26 -9.84
C LYS A 2 16.57 23.74 -9.68
N VAL A 3 16.24 23.15 -8.54
CA VAL A 3 14.85 22.85 -8.15
C VAL A 3 14.12 24.16 -7.83
N PRO A 4 13.05 24.51 -8.57
CA PRO A 4 12.24 25.68 -8.25
C PRO A 4 11.45 25.50 -6.96
N ILE A 5 11.27 26.57 -6.18
CA ILE A 5 10.54 26.52 -4.90
C ILE A 5 9.06 26.19 -5.12
N HIS A 6 8.46 26.72 -6.20
CA HIS A 6 7.05 26.49 -6.50
C HIS A 6 6.76 24.99 -6.69
N VAL A 7 7.64 24.24 -7.36
CA VAL A 7 7.50 22.78 -7.57
C VAL A 7 7.37 22.05 -6.24
N ILE A 8 8.23 22.37 -5.27
CA ILE A 8 8.17 21.77 -3.94
C ILE A 8 6.85 22.12 -3.26
N ARG A 9 6.43 23.40 -3.31
CA ARG A 9 5.17 23.86 -2.70
C ARG A 9 3.95 23.14 -3.31
N THR A 10 3.85 23.08 -4.63
CA THR A 10 2.77 22.41 -5.36
C THR A 10 2.71 20.93 -5.00
N LYS A 11 3.85 20.23 -5.01
CA LYS A 11 3.87 18.80 -4.64
C LYS A 11 3.53 18.57 -3.17
N CYS A 12 3.92 19.48 -2.27
CA CYS A 12 3.54 19.42 -0.85
C CYS A 12 2.03 19.60 -0.64
N GLN A 13 1.39 20.51 -1.40
CA GLN A 13 -0.05 20.79 -1.27
C GLN A 13 -0.91 19.53 -1.48
N ASN A 14 -0.49 18.61 -2.35
CA ASN A 14 -1.19 17.34 -2.55
C ASN A 14 -1.32 16.53 -1.24
N TYR A 15 -0.39 16.65 -0.30
CA TYR A 15 -0.40 15.87 0.94
C TYR A 15 -0.80 16.71 2.16
N MET A 16 -1.25 17.95 1.94
CA MET A 16 -1.54 18.91 2.98
C MET A 16 -2.97 19.45 2.89
N ARG A 17 -3.54 19.79 4.04
CA ARG A 17 -4.77 20.58 4.15
C ARG A 17 -4.57 21.62 5.25
N HIS A 18 -4.93 22.87 4.99
CA HIS A 18 -4.71 23.98 5.92
C HIS A 18 -3.29 24.06 6.50
N GLY A 19 -2.28 23.87 5.64
CA GLY A 19 -0.87 23.96 6.07
C GLY A 19 -0.35 22.76 6.88
N LYS A 20 -1.15 21.72 7.13
CA LYS A 20 -0.75 20.52 7.87
C LYS A 20 -0.81 19.29 6.97
N ALA A 21 0.13 18.36 7.15
CA ALA A 21 0.08 17.07 6.45
C ALA A 21 -1.16 16.28 6.90
N VAL A 22 -1.91 15.71 5.96
CA VAL A 22 -3.15 14.96 6.21
C VAL A 22 -3.07 13.55 5.64
N HIS A 23 -3.88 12.64 6.18
CA HIS A 23 -4.04 11.32 5.58
C HIS A 23 -4.76 11.44 4.22
N ARG A 24 -4.45 10.52 3.31
CA ARG A 24 -5.08 10.43 1.98
C ARG A 24 -6.17 9.37 2.04
N THR A 25 -7.43 9.80 2.16
CA THR A 25 -8.59 8.91 2.35
C THR A 25 -8.75 7.92 1.21
N GLU A 26 -8.47 8.32 -0.02
CA GLU A 26 -8.59 7.48 -1.21
C GLU A 26 -7.63 6.28 -1.20
N ARG A 27 -6.53 6.34 -0.45
CA ARG A 27 -5.55 5.25 -0.32
C ARG A 27 -5.85 4.28 0.81
N THR A 28 -6.89 4.53 1.61
CA THR A 28 -7.22 3.66 2.76
C THR A 28 -7.66 2.26 2.36
N HIS A 29 -8.21 2.11 1.15
CA HIS A 29 -8.64 0.83 0.59
C HIS A 29 -7.46 -0.03 0.09
N HIS A 30 -6.34 0.59 -0.27
CA HIS A 30 -5.13 -0.08 -0.77
C HIS A 30 -4.37 -0.78 0.36
N SER A 31 -3.72 -1.92 0.11
CA SER A 31 -2.86 -2.59 1.08
C SER A 31 -1.73 -1.66 1.55
N ALA A 32 -1.15 -1.99 2.72
CA ALA A 32 -0.01 -1.22 3.21
C ALA A 32 1.17 -1.25 2.23
N PHE A 33 1.38 -2.40 1.57
CA PHE A 33 2.38 -2.57 0.51
C PHE A 33 2.14 -1.58 -0.64
N SER A 34 0.93 -1.60 -1.23
CA SER A 34 0.59 -0.73 -2.37
C SER A 34 0.64 0.75 -1.98
N THR A 35 0.18 1.09 -0.77
CA THR A 35 0.23 2.46 -0.26
C THR A 35 1.68 2.97 -0.14
N ILE A 36 2.56 2.22 0.53
CA ILE A 36 3.97 2.61 0.70
C ILE A 36 4.68 2.68 -0.66
N SER A 37 4.46 1.69 -1.52
CA SER A 37 5.03 1.63 -2.86
C SER A 37 4.64 2.85 -3.69
N GLN A 38 3.37 3.25 -3.68
CA GLN A 38 2.87 4.40 -4.42
C GLN A 38 3.49 5.71 -3.93
N TYR A 39 3.52 5.95 -2.61
CA TYR A 39 4.20 7.13 -2.06
C TYR A 39 5.67 7.17 -2.49
N GLN A 40 6.38 6.05 -2.38
CA GLN A 40 7.78 5.96 -2.76
C GLN A 40 8.01 6.26 -4.25
N GLN A 41 7.17 5.72 -5.14
CA GLN A 41 7.29 5.95 -6.58
C GLN A 41 7.03 7.43 -6.94
N GLU A 42 6.00 8.04 -6.35
CA GLU A 42 5.70 9.47 -6.54
C GLU A 42 6.87 10.36 -6.13
N TYR A 43 7.48 10.07 -4.98
CA TYR A 43 8.65 10.79 -4.51
C TYR A 43 9.88 10.51 -5.37
N LYS A 44 10.11 9.25 -5.75
CA LYS A 44 11.22 8.80 -6.58
C LYS A 44 11.22 9.52 -7.93
N GLY A 45 10.09 9.55 -8.63
CA GLY A 45 10.00 10.16 -9.96
C GLY A 45 10.35 11.66 -9.94
N ILE A 46 9.91 12.39 -8.90
CA ILE A 46 10.25 13.81 -8.75
C ILE A 46 11.74 13.98 -8.44
N VAL A 47 12.29 13.19 -7.51
CA VAL A 47 13.71 13.28 -7.14
C VAL A 47 14.61 12.90 -8.31
N GLU A 48 14.22 11.92 -9.13
CA GLU A 48 14.96 11.50 -10.32
C GLU A 48 14.96 12.56 -11.41
N TYR A 49 13.81 13.16 -11.69
CA TYR A 49 13.71 14.28 -12.64
C TYR A 49 14.66 15.43 -12.27
N TYR A 50 14.84 15.70 -10.98
CA TYR A 50 15.73 16.77 -10.50
C TYR A 50 17.12 16.30 -10.05
N ARG A 51 17.52 15.04 -10.30
CA ARG A 51 18.71 14.42 -9.69
C ARG A 51 20.01 15.21 -9.88
N LEU A 52 20.16 15.89 -11.02
CA LEU A 52 21.32 16.72 -11.35
C LEU A 52 21.31 18.10 -10.68
N ALA A 53 20.19 18.51 -10.07
CA ALA A 53 20.05 19.81 -9.45
C ALA A 53 20.94 19.96 -8.22
N TYR A 54 21.58 21.11 -8.06
CA TYR A 54 22.53 21.34 -6.97
C TYR A 54 21.85 21.47 -5.59
N ASN A 55 20.58 21.87 -5.57
CA ASN A 55 19.78 22.08 -4.36
C ASN A 55 18.79 20.93 -4.09
N LEU A 56 19.16 19.70 -4.45
CA LEU A 56 18.32 18.50 -4.30
C LEU A 56 17.89 18.24 -2.84
N HIS A 57 18.71 18.67 -1.87
CA HIS A 57 18.40 18.63 -0.44
C HIS A 57 17.07 19.33 -0.07
N ARG A 58 16.57 20.26 -0.89
CA ARG A 58 15.29 20.93 -0.65
C ARG A 58 14.10 19.97 -0.70
N PHE A 59 14.23 18.81 -1.35
CA PHE A 59 13.22 17.75 -1.29
C PHE A 59 13.07 17.11 0.09
N ASN A 60 13.96 17.37 1.06
CA ASN A 60 13.75 16.97 2.45
C ASN A 60 12.41 17.48 3.00
N ARG A 61 11.98 18.70 2.62
CA ARG A 61 10.68 19.25 3.02
C ARG A 61 9.53 18.41 2.46
N LEU A 62 9.59 18.07 1.17
CA LEU A 62 8.59 17.23 0.52
C LEU A 62 8.57 15.82 1.15
N LYS A 63 9.75 15.23 1.36
CA LYS A 63 9.92 13.94 2.03
C LYS A 63 9.22 13.93 3.38
N TRP A 64 9.51 14.92 4.22
CA TRP A 64 8.91 15.02 5.55
C TRP A 64 7.38 15.11 5.48
N ILE A 65 6.84 15.96 4.60
CA ILE A 65 5.39 16.11 4.44
C ILE A 65 4.73 14.82 3.94
N MET A 66 5.33 14.17 2.95
CA MET A 66 4.83 12.90 2.41
C MET A 66 4.89 11.79 3.45
N GLU A 67 5.95 11.72 4.26
CA GLU A 67 6.08 10.74 5.34
C GLU A 67 5.02 10.94 6.42
N GLN A 68 4.76 12.19 6.83
CA GLN A 68 3.69 12.51 7.77
C GLN A 68 2.31 12.15 7.21
N SER A 69 2.08 12.38 5.92
CA SER A 69 0.84 11.99 5.25
C SER A 69 0.69 10.46 5.16
N LEU A 70 1.76 9.75 4.79
CA LEU A 70 1.81 8.29 4.69
C LEU A 70 1.52 7.64 6.04
N THR A 71 2.20 8.07 7.10
CA THR A 71 2.01 7.49 8.43
C THR A 71 0.63 7.77 8.99
N LYS A 72 0.06 8.96 8.76
CA LYS A 72 -1.34 9.26 9.10
C LYS A 72 -2.33 8.39 8.31
N THR A 73 -2.03 8.09 7.04
CA THR A 73 -2.84 7.21 6.21
C THR A 73 -2.82 5.77 6.72
N LEU A 74 -1.65 5.25 7.07
CA LEU A 74 -1.50 3.92 7.67
C LEU A 74 -2.14 3.84 9.06
N ALA A 75 -1.96 4.89 9.88
CA ALA A 75 -2.57 5.01 11.19
C ALA A 75 -4.11 4.94 11.10
N HIS A 76 -4.70 5.70 10.18
CA HIS A 76 -6.13 5.67 9.92
C HIS A 76 -6.60 4.30 9.41
N LYS A 77 -5.87 3.69 8.45
CA LYS A 77 -6.20 2.37 7.90
C LYS A 77 -6.22 1.28 8.96
N PHE A 78 -5.23 1.24 9.85
CA PHE A 78 -5.11 0.20 10.88
C PHE A 78 -5.76 0.58 12.21
N ARG A 79 -6.33 1.79 12.33
CA ARG A 79 -6.87 2.35 13.57
C ARG A 79 -5.85 2.32 14.72
N ILE A 80 -4.62 2.71 14.41
CA ILE A 80 -3.51 2.81 15.36
C ILE A 80 -2.99 4.25 15.41
N THR A 81 -2.19 4.58 16.42
CA THR A 81 -1.52 5.88 16.50
C THR A 81 -0.35 5.93 15.51
N VAL A 82 0.07 7.14 15.14
CA VAL A 82 1.24 7.35 14.25
C VAL A 82 2.51 6.73 14.85
N SER A 83 2.70 6.80 16.17
CA SER A 83 3.84 6.13 16.85
C SER A 83 3.85 4.63 16.56
N LYS A 84 2.69 3.96 16.73
CA LYS A 84 2.56 2.52 16.45
C LYS A 84 2.80 2.16 14.98
N VAL A 85 2.61 3.09 14.04
CA VAL A 85 2.99 2.89 12.63
C VAL A 85 4.50 2.81 12.50
N TYR A 86 5.24 3.73 13.13
CA TYR A 86 6.69 3.68 13.14
C TYR A 86 7.23 2.45 13.85
N ASP A 87 6.60 2.00 14.94
CA ASP A 87 7.00 0.78 15.63
C ASP A 87 6.76 -0.48 14.77
N ARG A 88 5.66 -0.51 14.02
CA ARG A 88 5.25 -1.66 13.22
C ARG A 88 5.98 -1.78 11.88
N PHE A 89 6.25 -0.65 11.22
CA PHE A 89 6.80 -0.63 9.86
C PHE A 89 8.21 -0.01 9.79
N GLY A 90 8.69 0.60 10.87
CA GLY A 90 10.01 1.22 10.93
C GLY A 90 11.11 0.18 10.96
N VAL A 91 12.03 0.25 9.99
CA VAL A 91 13.20 -0.62 9.92
C VAL A 91 14.43 0.24 9.66
N THR A 92 15.56 -0.08 10.29
CA THR A 92 16.83 0.57 10.01
C THR A 92 17.57 -0.23 8.94
N VAL A 93 17.84 0.39 7.80
CA VAL A 93 18.54 -0.24 6.68
C VAL A 93 19.86 0.49 6.40
N LYS A 94 20.91 -0.29 6.15
CA LYS A 94 22.20 0.24 5.67
C LYS A 94 22.05 0.67 4.22
N THR A 95 22.15 1.98 3.98
CA THR A 95 22.20 2.58 2.63
C THR A 95 23.66 2.90 2.30
N PRO A 96 24.07 3.03 1.02
CA PRO A 96 25.42 3.48 0.67
C PRO A 96 25.85 4.79 1.35
N ASP A 97 24.88 5.61 1.77
CA ASP A 97 25.10 6.88 2.48
C ASP A 97 25.03 6.78 4.01
N GLY A 98 24.98 5.57 4.57
CA GLY A 98 24.84 5.32 6.00
C GLY A 98 23.51 4.68 6.40
N SER A 99 23.40 4.32 7.67
CA SER A 99 22.19 3.73 8.25
C SER A 99 21.04 4.74 8.26
N ARG A 100 19.88 4.33 7.77
CA ARG A 100 18.67 5.18 7.73
C ARG A 100 17.46 4.41 8.23
N LYS A 101 16.63 5.09 9.03
CA LYS A 101 15.29 4.61 9.36
C LYS A 101 14.38 4.80 8.14
N ILE A 102 13.75 3.72 7.72
CA ILE A 102 12.80 3.67 6.61
C ILE A 102 11.49 3.04 7.09
N LEU A 103 10.41 3.23 6.34
CA LEU A 103 9.20 2.42 6.50
C LEU A 103 9.24 1.29 5.48
N MET A 104 9.06 0.05 5.93
CA MET A 104 9.14 -1.14 5.08
C MET A 104 7.96 -2.08 5.34
N VAL A 105 7.44 -2.67 4.26
CA VAL A 105 6.47 -3.77 4.31
C VAL A 105 6.95 -4.89 3.41
N GLU A 106 6.97 -6.10 3.95
CA GLU A 106 7.27 -7.32 3.23
C GLU A 106 5.98 -8.16 3.11
N VAL A 107 5.69 -8.62 1.90
CA VAL A 107 4.58 -9.53 1.61
C VAL A 107 5.16 -10.81 1.06
N TYR A 108 5.05 -11.89 1.83
CA TYR A 108 5.47 -13.22 1.42
C TYR A 108 4.56 -13.76 0.31
N ARG A 109 5.17 -14.40 -0.68
CA ARG A 109 4.49 -15.08 -1.79
C ARG A 109 4.60 -16.59 -1.62
N GLU A 110 3.84 -17.34 -2.42
CA GLU A 110 3.87 -18.80 -2.45
C GLU A 110 5.30 -19.36 -2.58
N LYS A 111 5.47 -20.61 -2.09
CA LYS A 111 6.75 -21.28 -1.90
C LYS A 111 7.66 -21.12 -3.14
N GLY A 112 8.82 -20.48 -2.93
CA GLY A 112 9.88 -20.30 -3.94
C GLY A 112 9.97 -18.91 -4.56
N ARG A 113 8.99 -18.01 -4.37
CA ARG A 113 9.06 -16.63 -4.88
C ARG A 113 9.62 -15.66 -3.84
N HIS A 114 10.51 -14.77 -4.26
CA HIS A 114 11.02 -13.70 -3.40
C HIS A 114 9.86 -12.84 -2.86
N PRO A 115 9.92 -12.42 -1.58
CA PRO A 115 8.91 -11.57 -0.99
C PRO A 115 8.87 -10.22 -1.71
N LEU A 116 7.66 -9.66 -1.84
CA LEU A 116 7.49 -8.30 -2.30
C LEU A 116 7.85 -7.33 -1.19
N VAL A 117 8.79 -6.43 -1.45
CA VAL A 117 9.25 -5.44 -0.48
C VAL A 117 8.93 -4.03 -0.95
N ALA A 118 8.07 -3.33 -0.21
CA ALA A 118 7.82 -1.90 -0.39
C ALA A 118 8.61 -1.11 0.64
N ARG A 119 9.33 -0.08 0.21
CA ARG A 119 10.19 0.76 1.06
C ARG A 119 9.87 2.23 0.84
N TRP A 120 9.81 3.00 1.93
CA TRP A 120 9.71 4.46 1.91
C TRP A 120 10.91 5.11 2.59
N GLY A 121 11.46 6.15 1.98
CA GLY A 121 12.44 7.04 2.63
C GLY A 121 13.92 6.68 2.43
N GLY A 122 14.21 5.60 1.69
CA GLY A 122 15.57 5.13 1.39
C GLY A 122 16.31 5.88 0.28
N ILE A 123 15.68 6.81 -0.44
CA ILE A 123 16.30 7.51 -1.56
C ILE A 123 17.32 8.54 -1.08
N SER A 124 18.51 8.55 -1.69
CA SER A 124 19.51 9.58 -1.45
C SER A 124 19.19 10.89 -2.16
N LEU A 125 19.38 12.00 -1.45
CA LEU A 125 19.32 13.36 -1.99
C LEU A 125 20.71 13.97 -2.20
N LYS A 126 21.78 13.16 -2.12
CA LYS A 126 23.10 13.63 -2.54
C LYS A 126 23.09 13.84 -4.04
N ARG A 127 23.69 14.96 -4.47
CA ARG A 127 23.87 15.26 -5.89
C ARG A 127 24.84 14.25 -6.48
N GLN A 128 24.44 13.58 -7.54
CA GLN A 128 25.30 12.69 -8.31
C GLN A 128 25.59 13.37 -9.66
N ARG A 129 26.87 13.52 -9.99
CA ARG A 129 27.31 14.21 -11.23
C ARG A 129 27.45 13.25 -12.41
N ASN A 130 27.72 11.97 -12.15
CA ASN A 130 27.95 10.95 -13.17
C ASN A 130 26.74 10.00 -13.20
N ILE A 131 25.68 10.39 -13.90
CA ILE A 131 24.47 9.58 -14.08
C ILE A 131 24.15 9.45 -15.56
N THR A 132 23.95 8.22 -16.00
CA THR A 132 23.21 7.93 -17.22
C THR A 132 21.75 8.27 -16.94
N LEU A 133 21.25 9.36 -17.53
CA LEU A 133 19.83 9.71 -17.45
C LEU A 133 19.04 8.56 -18.06
N ASN A 134 18.17 7.95 -17.26
CA ASN A 134 17.12 7.12 -17.81
C ASN A 134 15.95 8.05 -18.15
N ASP A 135 15.88 8.45 -19.42
CA ASP A 135 14.83 9.35 -19.94
C ASP A 135 13.45 8.68 -20.06
N GLN A 136 13.34 7.40 -19.68
CA GLN A 136 12.04 6.77 -19.54
C GLN A 136 11.29 7.40 -18.35
N PRO A 137 10.15 8.08 -18.59
CA PRO A 137 9.35 8.61 -17.49
C PRO A 137 9.01 7.46 -16.55
N THR A 138 9.22 7.65 -15.25
CA THR A 138 8.75 6.67 -14.27
C THR A 138 7.25 6.53 -14.47
N THR A 139 6.82 5.38 -15.01
CA THR A 139 5.40 5.06 -15.13
C THR A 139 4.85 5.04 -13.72
N VAL A 140 4.25 6.15 -13.28
CA VAL A 140 3.41 6.17 -12.10
C VAL A 140 2.20 5.36 -12.53
N TRP A 141 2.26 4.05 -12.33
CA TRP A 141 1.04 3.27 -12.39
C TRP A 141 0.11 3.94 -11.40
N ASN A 142 -0.94 4.58 -11.91
CA ASN A 142 -2.17 4.68 -11.17
C ASN A 142 -2.50 3.22 -10.88
N CYS A 143 -2.03 2.70 -9.74
CA CYS A 143 -2.38 1.36 -9.29
C CYS A 143 -3.89 1.34 -9.38
N ARG A 144 -4.39 0.47 -10.25
CA ARG A 144 -5.81 0.16 -10.28
C ARG A 144 -6.18 -0.13 -8.83
N THR A 145 -7.35 0.34 -8.39
CA THR A 145 -7.78 0.00 -7.03
C THR A 145 -7.71 -1.52 -6.90
N GLU A 146 -7.20 -2.04 -5.78
CA GLU A 146 -6.98 -3.49 -5.64
C GLU A 146 -8.27 -4.29 -5.91
N LEU A 147 -9.44 -3.67 -5.74
CA LEU A 147 -10.74 -4.20 -6.14
C LEU A 147 -10.87 -4.38 -7.66
N LEU A 148 -10.43 -3.41 -8.44
CA LEU A 148 -10.47 -3.44 -9.90
C LEU A 148 -9.42 -4.41 -10.46
N GLU A 149 -8.25 -4.54 -9.81
CA GLU A 149 -7.28 -5.60 -10.14
C GLU A 149 -7.84 -6.99 -9.87
N CYS A 150 -8.48 -7.20 -8.72
CA CYS A 150 -9.08 -8.48 -8.40
C CYS A 150 -10.30 -8.80 -9.30
N LEU A 151 -11.09 -7.79 -9.71
CA LEU A 151 -12.18 -7.99 -10.67
C LEU A 151 -11.64 -8.38 -12.05
N LEU A 152 -10.58 -7.72 -12.52
CA LEU A 152 -9.94 -8.05 -13.79
C LEU A 152 -9.23 -9.42 -13.75
N ALA A 153 -8.76 -9.84 -12.58
CA ALA A 153 -8.18 -11.17 -12.41
C ALA A 153 -9.22 -12.29 -12.56
N ASP A 154 -10.51 -11.96 -12.45
CA ASP A 154 -11.64 -12.89 -12.56
C ASP A 154 -11.33 -14.20 -11.83
N THR A 155 -10.90 -14.09 -10.56
CA THR A 155 -10.58 -15.25 -9.72
C THR A 155 -11.17 -15.09 -8.32
N CYS A 156 -11.86 -16.12 -7.82
CA CYS A 156 -12.43 -16.19 -6.48
C CYS A 156 -11.34 -16.16 -5.40
N GLU A 157 -11.40 -15.20 -4.47
CA GLU A 157 -10.43 -15.04 -3.37
C GLU A 157 -10.49 -16.16 -2.31
N LEU A 158 -11.51 -17.03 -2.35
CA LEU A 158 -11.68 -18.13 -1.40
C LEU A 158 -11.27 -19.49 -1.97
N CYS A 159 -11.74 -19.83 -3.17
CA CYS A 159 -11.54 -21.14 -3.77
C CYS A 159 -10.69 -21.12 -5.05
N GLY A 160 -10.35 -19.95 -5.61
CA GLY A 160 -9.55 -19.85 -6.84
C GLY A 160 -10.32 -20.10 -8.14
N SER A 161 -11.62 -20.39 -8.10
CA SER A 161 -12.45 -20.56 -9.31
C SER A 161 -12.57 -19.26 -10.11
N GLN A 162 -12.61 -19.36 -11.43
CA GLN A 162 -12.82 -18.24 -12.36
C GLN A 162 -14.27 -18.19 -12.90
N GLU A 163 -15.15 -19.04 -12.39
CA GLU A 163 -16.52 -19.13 -12.89
C GLU A 163 -17.45 -18.18 -12.14
N LYS A 164 -18.22 -17.38 -12.91
CA LYS A 164 -19.32 -16.52 -12.44
C LYS A 164 -18.96 -15.73 -11.18
N ILE A 165 -18.11 -14.74 -11.35
CA ILE A 165 -17.57 -13.96 -10.24
C ILE A 165 -18.47 -12.79 -9.89
N GLU A 166 -18.67 -12.64 -8.59
CA GLU A 166 -19.52 -11.65 -7.95
C GLU A 166 -18.75 -10.95 -6.84
N VAL A 167 -19.11 -9.68 -6.57
CA VAL A 167 -18.55 -8.91 -5.47
C VAL A 167 -19.44 -9.08 -4.24
N HIS A 168 -18.96 -9.79 -3.24
CA HIS A 168 -19.58 -9.82 -1.93
C HIS A 168 -19.22 -8.54 -1.16
N HIS A 169 -20.23 -7.81 -0.68
CA HIS A 169 -20.04 -6.58 0.11
C HIS A 169 -20.75 -6.64 1.46
N ILE A 170 -20.03 -6.29 2.53
CA ILE A 170 -20.58 -6.18 3.91
C ILE A 170 -20.83 -4.73 4.32
N ARG A 171 -21.82 -4.49 5.17
CA ARG A 171 -22.14 -3.14 5.67
C ARG A 171 -21.00 -2.54 6.53
N HIS A 172 -20.52 -3.26 7.55
CA HIS A 172 -19.43 -2.80 8.40
C HIS A 172 -18.39 -3.89 8.72
N LEU A 173 -17.11 -3.50 8.73
CA LEU A 173 -15.99 -4.38 9.14
C LEU A 173 -16.09 -4.86 10.60
N LYS A 174 -16.83 -4.14 11.45
CA LYS A 174 -17.06 -4.57 12.84
C LYS A 174 -17.96 -5.81 12.91
N ASP A 175 -18.79 -6.02 11.89
CA ASP A 175 -19.76 -7.13 11.83
C ASP A 175 -19.03 -8.48 11.62
N LEU A 176 -17.77 -8.43 11.15
CA LEU A 176 -16.84 -9.58 11.07
C LEU A 176 -16.36 -10.06 12.45
N ARG A 177 -16.51 -9.25 13.50
CA ARG A 177 -16.06 -9.56 14.87
C ARG A 177 -17.27 -9.93 15.74
N LYS A 178 -17.98 -11.01 15.43
CA LYS A 178 -19.01 -11.55 16.34
C LYS A 178 -18.31 -12.16 17.57
N ARG A 179 -18.72 -11.75 18.78
CA ARG A 179 -18.26 -12.33 20.05
C ARG A 179 -18.85 -13.75 20.16
N GLY A 180 -18.02 -14.76 20.43
CA GLY A 180 -18.48 -16.11 20.75
C GLY A 180 -18.28 -17.19 19.67
N GLN A 181 -17.71 -16.89 18.50
CA GLN A 181 -17.33 -17.94 17.52
C GLN A 181 -15.90 -18.45 17.78
N THR A 182 -15.79 -19.74 18.12
CA THR A 182 -14.53 -20.46 18.38
C THR A 182 -13.68 -20.59 17.12
N GLU A 183 -14.31 -20.70 15.95
CA GLU A 183 -13.64 -20.72 14.65
C GLU A 183 -14.20 -19.63 13.72
N ARG A 184 -13.30 -18.81 13.17
CA ARG A 184 -13.68 -17.80 12.17
C ARG A 184 -13.69 -18.45 10.78
N PRO A 185 -14.80 -18.35 10.02
CA PRO A 185 -14.83 -18.73 8.61
C PRO A 185 -13.73 -18.05 7.81
N GLU A 186 -13.24 -18.73 6.77
CA GLU A 186 -12.09 -18.27 5.98
C GLU A 186 -12.32 -16.89 5.35
N TRP A 187 -13.54 -16.64 4.86
CA TRP A 187 -13.91 -15.35 4.29
C TRP A 187 -13.81 -14.19 5.30
N ILE A 188 -14.13 -14.45 6.57
CA ILE A 188 -13.96 -13.47 7.65
C ILE A 188 -12.49 -13.19 7.89
N LYS A 189 -11.63 -14.22 7.88
CA LYS A 189 -10.17 -14.05 8.03
C LYS A 189 -9.60 -13.22 6.88
N THR A 190 -9.96 -13.53 5.64
CA THR A 190 -9.51 -12.82 4.44
C THR A 190 -9.93 -11.35 4.47
N MET A 191 -11.21 -11.06 4.75
CA MET A 191 -11.71 -9.68 4.84
C MET A 191 -11.11 -8.91 6.01
N ALA A 192 -10.91 -9.56 7.17
CA ALA A 192 -10.29 -8.94 8.34
C ALA A 192 -8.80 -8.65 8.14
N ALA A 193 -8.06 -9.55 7.49
CA ALA A 193 -6.64 -9.36 7.17
C ALA A 193 -6.44 -8.21 6.17
N ARG A 194 -7.29 -8.13 5.14
CA ARG A 194 -7.26 -7.06 4.14
C ARG A 194 -7.86 -5.75 4.64
N ASN A 195 -8.68 -5.81 5.69
CA ASN A 195 -9.47 -4.70 6.24
C ASN A 195 -10.34 -4.02 5.15
N ARG A 196 -10.96 -4.83 4.28
CA ARG A 196 -11.81 -4.39 3.15
C ARG A 196 -13.24 -4.88 3.35
N LYS A 197 -14.22 -4.07 2.92
CA LYS A 197 -15.66 -4.42 2.98
C LYS A 197 -16.13 -5.26 1.78
N THR A 198 -15.25 -5.48 0.83
CA THR A 198 -15.52 -6.17 -0.43
C THR A 198 -14.65 -7.42 -0.50
N LEU A 199 -15.22 -8.50 -1.04
CA LEU A 199 -14.55 -9.75 -1.30
C LEU A 199 -15.03 -10.27 -2.66
N ILE A 200 -14.10 -10.66 -3.52
CA ILE A 200 -14.43 -11.17 -4.86
C ILE A 200 -14.52 -12.70 -4.78
N VAL A 201 -15.68 -13.24 -5.14
CA VAL A 201 -16.03 -14.65 -4.95
C VAL A 201 -16.81 -15.19 -6.14
N CYS A 202 -16.68 -16.47 -6.44
CA CYS A 202 -17.61 -17.13 -7.37
C CYS A 202 -19.01 -17.23 -6.75
N GLN A 203 -20.02 -17.40 -7.60
CA GLN A 203 -21.43 -17.53 -7.18
C GLN A 203 -21.65 -18.59 -6.08
N LYS A 204 -20.95 -19.72 -6.15
CA LYS A 204 -21.02 -20.78 -5.12
C LYS A 204 -20.56 -20.27 -3.75
N CYS A 205 -19.37 -19.70 -3.69
CA CYS A 205 -18.84 -19.11 -2.47
C CYS A 205 -19.68 -17.93 -1.98
N HIS A 206 -20.26 -17.14 -2.88
CA HIS A 206 -21.16 -16.05 -2.51
C HIS A 206 -22.40 -16.57 -1.78
N ASN A 207 -23.03 -17.61 -2.32
CA ASN A 207 -24.18 -18.28 -1.70
C ASN A 207 -23.80 -18.93 -0.36
N ASP A 208 -22.62 -19.53 -0.25
CA ASP A 208 -22.14 -20.15 1.00
C ASP A 208 -21.90 -19.12 2.11
N ILE A 209 -21.47 -17.90 1.76
CA ILE A 209 -21.35 -16.78 2.71
C ILE A 209 -22.73 -16.37 3.24
N HIS A 210 -23.73 -16.22 2.35
CA HIS A 210 -25.10 -15.88 2.75
C HIS A 210 -25.77 -16.99 3.57
N ALA A 211 -25.47 -18.25 3.25
CA ALA A 211 -25.98 -19.42 3.97
C ALA A 211 -25.22 -19.74 5.27
N GLY A 212 -24.08 -19.09 5.53
CA GLY A 212 -23.27 -19.29 6.74
C GLY A 212 -22.49 -20.61 6.80
N ARG A 213 -22.23 -21.28 5.67
CA ARG A 213 -21.76 -22.69 5.63
C ARG A 213 -20.24 -22.90 5.44
N ILE A 214 -19.40 -21.86 5.51
CA ILE A 214 -17.97 -22.02 5.21
C ILE A 214 -17.21 -22.64 6.39
N GLY A 215 -17.19 -23.97 6.40
CA GLY A 215 -16.21 -24.81 7.08
C GLY A 215 -15.40 -25.61 6.05
N GLN A 216 -14.10 -25.31 5.98
CA GLN A 216 -13.03 -26.05 5.30
C GLN A 216 -13.01 -26.06 3.75
N LYS A 217 -11.81 -25.89 3.19
CA LYS A 217 -11.52 -26.02 1.75
C LYS A 217 -11.85 -27.44 1.29
N PRO A 218 -12.44 -27.66 0.10
CA PRO A 218 -12.17 -28.92 -0.59
C PRO A 218 -10.68 -28.94 -0.90
N HIS A 219 -9.99 -29.98 -0.42
CA HIS A 219 -8.68 -30.35 -0.93
C HIS A 219 -8.84 -30.51 -2.45
N SER A 220 -8.16 -29.66 -3.23
CA SER A 220 -7.84 -30.01 -4.60
C SER A 220 -6.81 -31.14 -4.51
N GLU A 221 -7.29 -32.38 -4.59
CA GLU A 221 -6.47 -33.49 -5.01
C GLU A 221 -6.12 -33.30 -6.50
N ILE A 222 -4.86 -33.64 -6.79
CA ILE A 222 -4.16 -33.69 -8.10
C ILE A 222 -3.52 -32.38 -8.53
#